data_AF-A0A447MY98-F1
#
_entry.id   AF-A0A447MY98-F1
#
_cell.length_a   1.000
_cell.length_b   1.000
_cell.length_c   1.000
_cell.angle_alpha   90.00
_cell.angle_beta   90.00
_cell.angle_gamma   90.00
#
_symmetry.space_group_name_H-M   'P 1'
#
loop_
_entity.id
_entity.type
_entity.pdbx_description
1 polymer ?
#
loop_
_entity_poly.entity_id
_entity_poly.type
_entity_poly.pdbx_seq_one_letter_code
_entity_poly.pdbx_strand_id
1 'polypeptide(L)'
;MFLEGVGLALEDDCEIAVCAYWQGEIVGCGSLAGNVLKCIAVSPVLQGEGLSLKLLTELLTLAYELNRSELFLFTKPQNRLLFSGAGFWPIAQAGELAVLMENSSERLARFCRQLGALSSTGKNDRRHRHERQSVYIGPPLSGGASGCGL
;
A
#
# COMPACT_ATOMS: atom_id res chain seq x y z
N MET A 1 7.02 -11.33 -25.98
CA MET A 1 5.78 -10.89 -25.30
C MET A 1 5.78 -9.36 -25.18
N PHE A 2 4.64 -8.66 -25.15
CA PHE A 2 4.57 -7.17 -25.14
C PHE A 2 5.48 -6.52 -24.08
N LEU A 3 5.46 -7.03 -22.84
CA LEU A 3 6.26 -6.53 -21.72
C LEU A 3 7.77 -6.57 -21.99
N GLU A 4 8.28 -7.66 -22.57
CA GLU A 4 9.70 -7.80 -22.91
C GLU A 4 10.13 -6.72 -23.91
N GLY A 5 9.25 -6.41 -24.88
CA GLY A 5 9.49 -5.38 -25.89
C GLY A 5 9.59 -3.96 -25.33
N VAL A 6 9.03 -3.71 -24.13
CA VAL A 6 9.12 -2.44 -23.40
C VAL A 6 10.09 -2.49 -22.22
N GLY A 7 10.90 -3.56 -22.13
CA GLY A 7 11.92 -3.72 -21.09
C GLY A 7 11.36 -4.02 -19.70
N LEU A 8 10.19 -4.64 -19.62
CA LEU A 8 9.56 -5.09 -18.39
C LEU A 8 9.36 -6.61 -18.42
N ALA A 9 9.25 -7.22 -17.25
CA ALA A 9 8.91 -8.61 -17.10
C ALA A 9 7.80 -8.73 -16.05
N LEU A 10 6.89 -9.68 -16.24
CA LEU A 10 5.91 -9.98 -15.21
C LEU A 10 6.61 -10.69 -14.05
N GLU A 11 6.40 -10.20 -12.83
CA GLU A 11 6.97 -10.78 -11.62
C GLU A 11 6.08 -11.92 -11.09
N ASP A 12 6.68 -12.91 -10.43
CA ASP A 12 5.98 -14.11 -9.93
C ASP A 12 4.92 -13.80 -8.87
N ASP A 13 5.04 -12.65 -8.19
CA ASP A 13 4.09 -12.20 -7.17
C ASP A 13 2.90 -11.40 -7.76
N CYS A 14 2.81 -11.32 -9.10
CA CYS A 14 1.66 -10.75 -9.78
C CYS A 14 0.41 -11.58 -9.53
N GLU A 15 -0.59 -10.99 -8.86
CA GLU A 15 -1.86 -11.63 -8.57
C GLU A 15 -2.85 -11.48 -9.73
N ILE A 16 -2.91 -10.28 -10.31
CA ILE A 16 -3.84 -9.96 -11.39
C ILE A 16 -3.26 -8.88 -12.31
N ALA A 17 -3.55 -8.99 -13.60
CA ALA A 17 -3.13 -8.04 -14.62
C ALA A 17 -4.32 -7.52 -15.42
N VAL A 18 -4.25 -6.24 -15.77
CA VAL A 18 -5.17 -5.56 -16.69
C VAL A 18 -4.41 -5.34 -17.99
N CYS A 19 -5.00 -5.76 -19.12
CA CYS A 19 -4.40 -5.60 -20.45
C CYS A 19 -5.34 -4.84 -21.38
N ALA A 20 -4.79 -3.89 -22.13
CA ALA A 20 -5.44 -3.23 -23.25
C ALA A 20 -5.07 -3.93 -24.55
N TYR A 21 -6.07 -4.22 -25.37
CA TYR A 21 -5.89 -4.89 -26.66
C TYR A 21 -6.30 -3.98 -27.81
N TRP A 22 -5.55 -4.07 -28.91
CA TRP A 22 -5.89 -3.44 -30.19
C TRP A 22 -5.58 -4.42 -31.31
N GLN A 23 -6.57 -4.71 -32.17
CA GLN A 23 -6.44 -5.67 -33.27
C GLN A 23 -5.90 -7.05 -32.84
N GLY A 24 -6.27 -7.51 -31.64
CA GLY A 24 -5.85 -8.80 -31.09
C GLY A 24 -4.49 -8.78 -30.38
N GLU A 25 -3.76 -7.68 -30.45
CA GLU A 25 -2.44 -7.53 -29.82
C GLU A 25 -2.52 -6.74 -28.52
N ILE A 26 -1.67 -7.08 -27.55
CA ILE A 26 -1.52 -6.29 -26.32
C ILE A 26 -0.82 -5.00 -26.67
N VAL A 27 -1.47 -3.88 -26.38
CA VAL A 27 -0.93 -2.53 -26.58
C VAL A 27 -0.76 -1.76 -25.27
N GLY A 28 -1.10 -2.36 -24.15
CA GLY A 28 -0.80 -1.85 -22.83
C GLY A 28 -1.14 -2.86 -21.76
N CYS A 29 -0.45 -2.82 -20.64
CA CYS A 29 -0.79 -3.64 -19.49
C CYS A 29 -0.27 -3.03 -18.20
N GLY A 30 -0.86 -3.46 -17.09
CA GLY A 30 -0.34 -3.23 -15.74
C GLY A 30 -0.87 -4.30 -14.81
N SER A 31 -0.25 -4.44 -13.64
CA SER A 31 -0.59 -5.51 -12.70
C SER A 31 -0.64 -5.05 -11.25
N LEU A 32 -1.20 -5.93 -10.42
CA LEU A 32 -1.34 -5.79 -8.98
C LEU A 32 -0.65 -6.95 -8.27
N ALA A 33 0.14 -6.61 -7.25
CA ALA A 33 0.69 -7.53 -6.25
C ALA A 33 0.39 -6.92 -4.88
N GLY A 34 -0.59 -7.46 -4.17
CA GLY A 34 -1.19 -6.81 -3.00
C GLY A 34 -1.59 -5.36 -3.30
N ASN A 35 -1.00 -4.43 -2.55
CA ASN A 35 -1.22 -2.99 -2.63
C ASN A 35 -0.26 -2.27 -3.62
N VAL A 36 0.53 -3.01 -4.38
CA VAL A 36 1.54 -2.45 -5.28
C VAL A 36 1.07 -2.57 -6.72
N LEU A 37 1.00 -1.45 -7.43
CA LEU A 37 0.85 -1.44 -8.88
C LEU A 37 2.21 -1.68 -9.54
N LYS A 38 2.25 -2.62 -10.48
CA LYS A 38 3.46 -3.09 -11.15
C LYS A 38 3.30 -3.17 -12.66
N CYS A 39 4.42 -3.32 -13.35
CA CYS A 39 4.48 -3.65 -14.78
C CYS A 39 3.62 -2.77 -15.70
N ILE A 40 3.47 -1.48 -15.38
CA ILE A 40 2.61 -0.56 -16.12
C ILE A 40 3.34 -0.06 -17.36
N ALA A 41 2.84 -0.42 -18.54
CA ALA A 41 3.34 0.05 -19.82
C ALA A 41 2.23 0.19 -20.86
N VAL A 42 2.44 1.10 -21.80
CA VAL A 42 1.62 1.26 -23.00
C VAL A 42 2.54 1.30 -24.22
N SER A 43 2.02 0.83 -25.35
CA SER A 43 2.69 0.85 -26.64
C SER A 43 3.13 2.28 -26.97
N PRO A 44 4.42 2.50 -27.34
CA PRO A 44 4.91 3.81 -27.74
C PRO A 44 4.11 4.44 -28.88
N VAL A 45 3.56 3.63 -29.77
CA VAL A 45 2.78 4.09 -30.93
C VAL A 45 1.43 4.70 -30.51
N LEU A 46 0.91 4.31 -29.34
CA LEU A 46 -0.36 4.81 -28.77
C LEU A 46 -0.14 5.73 -27.55
N GLN A 47 1.11 6.16 -27.31
CA GLN A 47 1.39 7.14 -26.26
C GLN A 47 0.79 8.50 -26.63
N GLY A 48 0.19 9.17 -25.64
CA GLY A 48 -0.45 10.47 -25.83
C GLY A 48 -1.95 10.41 -26.15
N GLU A 49 -2.51 9.23 -26.43
CA GLU A 49 -3.96 9.05 -26.67
C GLU A 49 -4.77 8.85 -25.38
N GLY A 50 -4.20 9.17 -24.21
CA GLY A 50 -4.85 8.94 -22.92
C GLY A 50 -4.92 7.46 -22.50
N LEU A 51 -4.40 6.52 -23.30
CA LEU A 51 -4.39 5.09 -23.00
C LEU A 51 -3.74 4.78 -21.65
N SER A 52 -2.63 5.45 -21.31
CA SER A 52 -1.96 5.28 -20.01
C SER A 52 -2.86 5.64 -18.83
N LEU A 53 -3.60 6.75 -18.93
CA LEU A 53 -4.52 7.18 -17.87
C LEU A 53 -5.71 6.24 -17.78
N LYS A 54 -6.26 5.79 -18.92
CA LYS A 54 -7.34 4.81 -18.91
C LYS A 54 -6.91 3.49 -18.26
N LEU A 55 -5.76 2.96 -18.64
CA LEU A 55 -5.20 1.74 -18.06
C LEU A 55 -4.95 1.90 -16.54
N LEU A 56 -4.43 3.05 -16.12
CA LEU A 56 -4.27 3.37 -14.71
C LEU A 56 -5.60 3.42 -13.96
N THR A 57 -6.63 4.04 -14.55
CA THR A 57 -7.97 4.08 -13.96
C THR A 57 -8.53 2.67 -13.79
N GLU A 58 -8.42 1.79 -14.78
CA GLU A 58 -8.89 0.40 -14.65
C GLU A 58 -8.15 -0.36 -13.55
N LEU A 59 -6.83 -0.17 -13.44
CA LEU A 59 -6.03 -0.74 -12.36
C LEU A 59 -6.45 -0.24 -10.98
N LEU A 60 -6.71 1.06 -10.85
CA LEU A 60 -7.19 1.67 -9.61
C LEU A 60 -8.57 1.13 -9.23
N THR A 61 -9.50 1.09 -10.20
CA THR A 61 -10.84 0.53 -10.00
C THR A 61 -10.76 -0.92 -9.51
N LEU A 62 -9.97 -1.75 -10.18
CA LEU A 62 -9.76 -3.14 -9.77
C LEU A 62 -9.21 -3.25 -8.34
N ALA A 63 -8.22 -2.42 -7.99
CA ALA A 63 -7.68 -2.41 -6.63
C ALA A 63 -8.75 -2.02 -5.60
N TYR A 64 -9.59 -1.03 -5.89
CA TYR A 64 -10.69 -0.62 -5.01
C TYR A 64 -11.75 -1.73 -4.86
N GLU A 65 -12.09 -2.44 -5.93
CA GLU A 65 -13.00 -3.61 -5.89
C GLU A 65 -12.44 -4.73 -5.00
N LEU A 66 -11.11 -4.86 -4.94
CA LEU A 66 -10.41 -5.77 -4.04
C LEU A 66 -10.25 -5.21 -2.60
N ASN A 67 -10.89 -4.08 -2.28
CA ASN A 67 -10.79 -3.36 -1.01
C ASN A 67 -9.36 -2.85 -0.69
N ARG A 68 -8.59 -2.52 -1.72
CA ARG A 68 -7.22 -1.99 -1.62
C ARG A 68 -7.20 -0.51 -1.97
N SER A 69 -7.22 0.34 -0.94
CA SER A 69 -7.24 1.80 -1.11
C SER A 69 -5.90 2.48 -0.81
N GLU A 70 -4.95 1.75 -0.23
CA GLU A 70 -3.60 2.23 0.07
C GLU A 70 -2.63 1.67 -0.95
N LEU A 71 -2.45 2.40 -2.05
CA LEU A 71 -1.71 1.91 -3.21
C LEU A 71 -0.36 2.57 -3.34
N PHE A 72 0.61 1.78 -3.77
CA PHE A 72 1.99 2.19 -4.00
C PHE A 72 2.47 1.78 -5.38
N LEU A 73 3.45 2.50 -5.91
CA LEU A 73 4.18 2.09 -7.10
C LEU A 73 5.63 2.56 -7.04
N PHE A 74 6.48 1.84 -7.75
CA PHE A 74 7.84 2.27 -8.06
C PHE A 74 7.93 2.59 -9.54
N THR A 75 8.62 3.67 -9.87
CA THR A 75 8.81 4.05 -11.27
C THR A 75 10.12 4.79 -11.48
N LYS A 76 10.54 4.89 -12.74
CA LYS A 76 11.69 5.73 -13.10
C LYS A 76 11.32 7.20 -12.91
N PRO A 77 12.24 8.08 -12.46
CA PRO A 77 11.93 9.50 -12.22
C PRO A 77 11.30 10.23 -13.41
N GLN A 78 11.62 9.83 -14.65
CA GLN A 78 11.08 10.45 -15.86
C GLN A 78 9.57 10.20 -16.03
N ASN A 79 9.02 9.16 -15.41
CA ASN A 79 7.58 8.84 -15.45
C ASN A 79 6.78 9.52 -14.32
N ARG A 80 7.44 10.25 -13.41
CA ARG A 80 6.79 10.86 -12.24
C ARG A 80 5.56 11.68 -12.60
N LEU A 81 5.65 12.50 -13.66
CA LEU A 81 4.55 13.37 -14.08
C LEU A 81 3.32 12.58 -14.55
N LEU A 82 3.51 11.45 -15.22
CA LEU A 82 2.43 10.56 -15.65
C LEU A 82 1.63 10.07 -14.43
N PHE A 83 2.33 9.55 -13.42
CA PHE A 83 1.68 9.02 -12.22
C PHE A 83 1.12 10.11 -11.32
N SER A 84 1.75 11.28 -11.25
CA SER A 84 1.15 12.44 -10.58
C SER A 84 -0.14 12.91 -11.25
N GLY A 85 -0.23 12.85 -12.59
CA GLY A 85 -1.49 13.07 -13.30
C GLY A 85 -2.59 12.06 -12.97
N ALA A 86 -2.21 10.87 -12.47
CA ALA A 86 -3.13 9.81 -12.03
C ALA A 86 -3.34 9.78 -10.50
N GLY A 87 -2.96 10.84 -9.77
CA GLY A 87 -3.21 10.96 -8.33
C GLY A 87 -2.16 10.33 -7.42
N PHE A 88 -0.98 9.98 -7.95
CA PHE A 88 0.13 9.49 -7.15
C PHE A 88 1.10 10.61 -6.75
N TRP A 89 1.52 10.58 -5.49
CA TRP A 89 2.43 11.53 -4.89
C TRP A 89 3.74 10.85 -4.50
N PRO A 90 4.90 11.46 -4.79
CA PRO A 90 6.20 10.90 -4.42
C PRO A 90 6.38 10.82 -2.89
N ILE A 91 6.86 9.69 -2.41
CA ILE A 91 7.27 9.48 -1.01
C ILE A 91 8.78 9.64 -0.86
N ALA A 92 9.54 8.96 -1.73
CA ALA A 92 10.99 8.90 -1.66
C ALA A 92 11.58 8.74 -3.07
N GLN A 93 12.82 9.19 -3.24
CA GLN A 93 13.54 9.10 -4.50
C GLN A 93 14.97 8.61 -4.26
N ALA A 94 15.38 7.60 -5.02
CA ALA A 94 16.74 7.04 -5.00
C ALA A 94 17.52 7.55 -6.22
N GLY A 95 17.96 8.81 -6.16
CA GLY A 95 18.65 9.48 -7.27
C GLY A 95 17.86 9.39 -8.57
N GLU A 96 18.53 8.94 -9.64
CA GLU A 96 17.93 8.74 -10.97
C GLU A 96 17.37 7.32 -11.20
N LEU A 97 17.47 6.43 -10.20
CA LEU A 97 17.12 5.02 -10.35
C LEU A 97 15.61 4.79 -10.22
N ALA A 98 15.02 5.32 -9.15
CA ALA A 98 13.62 5.06 -8.84
C ALA A 98 12.99 6.15 -7.97
N VAL A 99 11.69 6.29 -8.11
CA VAL A 99 10.79 7.04 -7.25
C VAL A 99 9.73 6.08 -6.72
N LEU A 100 9.55 6.08 -5.39
CA LEU A 100 8.41 5.45 -4.73
C LEU A 100 7.28 6.49 -4.65
N MET A 101 6.06 6.10 -5.01
CA MET A 101 4.88 6.96 -4.97
C MET A 101 3.72 6.24 -4.26
N GLU A 102 2.84 7.00 -3.64
CA GLU A 102 1.57 6.52 -3.08
C GLU A 102 0.37 7.32 -3.60
N ASN A 103 -0.83 6.73 -3.55
CA ASN A 103 -2.08 7.39 -3.95
C ASN A 103 -2.64 8.38 -2.88
N SER A 104 -1.77 9.05 -2.12
CA SER A 104 -2.16 10.05 -1.12
C SER A 104 -1.05 11.07 -0.90
N SER A 105 -1.39 12.36 -0.84
CA SER A 105 -0.43 13.42 -0.52
C SER A 105 -0.16 13.55 0.99
N GLU A 106 -0.93 12.87 1.84
CA GLU A 106 -0.95 13.14 3.29
C GLU A 106 -0.82 11.90 4.18
N ARG A 107 -1.03 10.70 3.65
CA ARG A 107 -1.11 9.47 4.46
C ARG A 107 0.16 9.24 5.27
N LEU A 108 1.34 9.27 4.65
CA LEU A 108 2.60 9.13 5.39
C LEU A 108 2.78 10.22 6.45
N ALA A 109 2.52 11.49 6.10
CA ALA A 109 2.66 12.60 7.04
C ALA A 109 1.71 12.44 8.25
N ARG A 110 0.48 11.98 8.02
CA ARG A 110 -0.50 11.67 9.05
C ARG A 110 -0.04 10.51 9.94
N PHE A 111 0.49 9.46 9.33
CA PHE A 111 1.03 8.31 10.06
C PHE A 111 2.19 8.70 10.98
N CYS A 112 3.14 9.50 10.48
CA CYS A 112 4.25 10.03 11.30
C CYS A 112 3.75 10.86 12.49
N ARG A 113 2.72 11.71 12.30
CA ARG A 113 2.12 12.48 13.42
C ARG A 113 1.49 11.57 14.48
N GLN A 114 0.78 10.53 14.05
CA GLN A 114 0.18 9.54 14.95
C GLN A 114 1.24 8.80 15.77
N LEU A 115 2.32 8.34 15.12
CA LEU A 115 3.44 7.72 15.81
C LEU A 115 4.12 8.67 16.80
N GLY A 116 4.31 9.93 16.43
CA GLY A 116 4.86 10.96 17.33
C GLY A 116 4.02 11.17 18.59
N ALA A 117 2.69 11.22 18.44
CA ALA A 117 1.77 11.32 19.57
C ALA A 117 1.87 10.11 20.52
N LEU A 118 1.91 8.88 19.97
CA LEU A 118 2.06 7.66 20.76
C LEU A 118 3.41 7.58 21.50
N SER A 119 4.48 8.05 20.87
CA SER A 119 5.83 8.07 21.47
C SER A 119 5.95 9.04 22.67
N SER A 120 5.08 10.03 22.74
CA SER A 120 5.04 11.02 23.83
C SER A 120 4.33 10.48 25.07
N THR A 121 3.36 9.57 24.89
CA THR A 121 2.61 8.93 25.99
C THR A 121 3.49 7.95 26.78
N GLY A 122 4.42 7.25 26.12
CA GLY A 122 5.37 6.32 26.77
C GLY A 122 6.48 6.98 27.61
N LYS A 123 6.66 8.31 27.52
CA LYS A 123 7.58 9.07 28.38
C LYS A 123 6.94 9.51 29.71
N ASN A 124 5.61 9.63 29.78
CA ASN A 124 4.92 9.97 31.03
C ASN A 124 4.76 8.78 31.98
N ASP A 125 4.78 7.55 31.46
CA ASP A 125 4.59 6.34 32.28
C ASP A 125 5.90 5.84 32.95
N ARG A 126 7.06 6.39 32.56
CA ARG A 126 8.36 6.09 33.22
C ARG A 126 8.65 6.94 34.45
N ARG A 127 7.78 7.89 34.80
CA ARG A 127 7.94 8.72 36.02
C ARG A 127 7.13 8.24 37.23
N HIS A 128 6.31 7.20 37.08
CA HIS A 128 5.52 6.59 38.16
C HIS A 128 5.85 5.10 38.36
N ARG A 129 7.14 4.78 38.46
CA ARG A 129 7.61 3.45 38.94
C ARG A 129 8.24 3.56 40.34
N HIS A 130 7.57 4.25 41.23
CA HIS A 130 7.56 3.94 42.67
C HIS A 130 6.08 3.86 43.06
N GLU A 131 5.71 2.82 43.81
CA GLU A 131 4.34 2.44 44.22
C GLU A 131 3.52 1.65 43.19
N ARG A 132 3.87 0.36 43.02
CA ARG A 132 2.90 -0.66 42.59
C ARG A 132 2.24 -1.27 43.82
N GLN A 133 0.99 -0.91 44.12
CA GLN A 133 0.06 -1.85 44.74
C GLN A 133 -0.61 -2.64 43.60
N SER A 134 -0.35 -3.94 43.56
CA SER A 134 -0.86 -4.84 42.52
C SER A 134 -2.34 -5.14 42.75
N VAL A 135 -3.21 -4.58 41.91
CA VAL A 135 -4.62 -5.01 41.81
C VAL A 135 -4.70 -6.15 40.79
N TYR A 136 -5.21 -7.31 41.21
CA TYR A 136 -5.45 -8.45 40.35
C TYR A 136 -6.87 -8.38 39.78
N ILE A 137 -7.01 -8.49 38.45
CA ILE A 137 -8.30 -8.64 37.77
C ILE A 137 -8.28 -9.98 37.05
N GLY A 138 -9.05 -10.94 37.56
CA GLY A 138 -9.23 -12.28 36.99
C GLY A 138 -10.64 -12.81 37.30
N PRO A 139 -11.09 -13.89 36.62
CA PRO A 139 -12.44 -14.43 36.78
C PRO A 139 -12.73 -14.85 38.23
N PRO A 140 -14.01 -14.85 38.65
CA PRO A 140 -14.38 -15.16 40.03
C PRO A 140 -13.96 -16.60 40.38
N LEU A 141 -13.29 -16.76 41.52
CA LEU A 141 -12.96 -18.07 42.08
C LEU A 141 -14.29 -18.80 42.39
N SER A 142 -14.61 -19.82 41.61
CA SER A 142 -15.73 -20.72 41.90
C SER A 142 -15.38 -21.56 43.12
N GLY A 143 -15.78 -21.10 44.31
CA GLY A 143 -15.71 -21.85 45.55
C GLY A 143 -16.81 -22.89 45.62
N GLY A 144 -16.49 -24.15 45.28
CA GLY A 144 -17.26 -25.31 45.71
C GLY A 144 -17.09 -25.48 47.21
N ALA A 145 -18.16 -25.30 47.98
CA ALA A 145 -18.21 -25.65 49.39
C ALA A 145 -18.60 -27.13 49.51
N SER A 146 -17.60 -27.98 49.73
CA SER A 146 -17.78 -29.32 50.27
C SER A 146 -17.45 -29.32 51.76
N GLY A 147 -18.46 -29.59 52.60
CA GLY A 147 -18.33 -30.46 53.77
C GLY A 147 -17.96 -29.86 55.13
N CYS A 148 -18.61 -30.44 56.16
CA CYS A 148 -18.45 -30.31 57.62
C CYS A 148 -19.19 -29.11 58.25
N GLY A 149 -20.09 -29.26 59.22
CA GLY A 149 -20.46 -30.39 60.07
C GLY A 149 -20.95 -29.83 61.42
N LEU A 150 -22.05 -30.41 61.93
CA LEU A 150 -22.83 -30.09 63.15
C LEU A 150 -23.82 -28.93 63.05
#